data_AF-A0A3G4VJQ3-F1
#
_entry.id   AF-A0A3G4VJQ3-F1
#
_cell.length_a   1.000
_cell.length_b   1.000
_cell.length_c   1.000
_cell.angle_alpha   90.00
_cell.angle_beta   90.00
_cell.angle_gamma   90.00
#
_symmetry.space_group_name_H-M   'P 1'
#
loop_
_entity.id
_entity.type
_entity.pdbx_description
1 polymer ?
#
loop_
_entity_poly.entity_id
_entity_poly.type
_entity_poly.pdbx_seq_one_letter_code
_entity_poly.pdbx_strand_id
1 'polypeptide(L)'
;MTNHSRIIHGKIQNSELEPYEMIKAKSQRLSWNRLSDADIYLDKKAVVEWFERLRNYSEQTVKAIVVDGVLDSGFHNITFILQLVEEHDFNTMSSKDTYQLLYDFVCQTPQGIRGWIDEKDYLMSRDVLALLSRNR
;
A
#
# COMPACT_ATOMS: atom_id res chain seq x y z
N MET A 1 25.77 35.25 22.37
CA MET A 1 25.92 34.72 20.99
C MET A 1 25.67 33.23 21.03
N THR A 2 24.51 32.76 20.61
CA THR A 2 24.15 31.33 20.58
C THR A 2 23.57 31.03 19.20
N ASN A 3 24.36 30.31 18.40
CA ASN A 3 24.01 29.91 17.04
C ASN A 3 22.80 28.98 17.06
N HIS A 4 21.67 29.44 16.51
CA HIS A 4 20.54 28.58 16.17
C HIS A 4 20.90 27.76 14.94
N SER A 5 21.18 26.47 15.14
CA SER A 5 21.31 25.48 14.07
C SER A 5 19.97 25.35 13.35
N ARG A 6 19.84 26.06 12.23
CA ARG A 6 18.69 26.01 11.33
C ARG A 6 18.62 24.59 10.77
N ILE A 7 17.56 23.85 11.09
CA ILE A 7 17.31 22.52 10.52
C ILE A 7 17.12 22.71 9.01
N ILE A 8 18.10 22.31 8.23
CA ILE A 8 18.01 22.30 6.77
C ILE A 8 17.16 21.07 6.42
N HIS A 9 15.90 21.29 6.08
CA HIS A 9 15.09 20.28 5.40
C HIS A 9 15.78 19.99 4.06
N GLY A 10 16.44 18.83 3.98
CA GLY A 10 17.10 18.35 2.77
C GLY A 10 16.13 18.39 1.61
N LYS A 11 16.54 19.06 0.54
CA LYS A 11 15.82 19.15 -0.73
C LYS A 11 15.48 17.75 -1.23
N ILE A 12 14.20 17.39 -1.14
CA ILE A 12 13.63 16.27 -1.89
C ILE A 12 13.44 16.79 -3.33
N GLN A 13 14.54 16.87 -4.08
CA GLN A 13 14.52 17.10 -5.51
C GLN A 13 15.13 15.86 -6.16
N ASN A 14 14.27 15.10 -6.85
CA ASN A 14 14.62 14.06 -7.83
C ASN A 14 15.49 12.90 -7.32
N SER A 15 15.04 12.19 -6.29
CA SER A 15 15.41 10.77 -6.16
C SER A 15 14.24 9.93 -6.66
N GLU A 16 14.50 8.99 -7.58
CA GLU A 16 13.60 7.85 -7.82
C GLU A 16 13.13 7.32 -6.46
N LEU A 17 11.82 7.19 -6.33
CA LEU A 17 11.16 6.95 -5.06
C LEU A 17 11.36 5.47 -4.72
N GLU A 18 12.52 5.10 -4.19
CA GLU A 18 12.79 3.72 -3.79
C GLU A 18 11.90 3.33 -2.60
N PRO A 19 10.84 2.52 -2.81
CA PRO A 19 9.88 2.24 -1.75
C PRO A 19 10.52 1.45 -0.61
N TYR A 20 11.56 0.66 -0.93
CA TYR A 20 12.33 -0.11 0.04
C TYR A 20 13.10 0.77 1.03
N GLU A 21 13.84 1.76 0.54
CA GLU A 21 14.55 2.71 1.41
C GLU A 21 13.57 3.60 2.18
N MET A 22 12.37 3.87 1.64
CA MET A 22 11.33 4.59 2.36
C MET A 22 10.74 3.77 3.53
N ILE A 23 10.42 2.49 3.31
CA ILE A 23 9.96 1.56 4.36
C ILE A 23 11.04 1.38 5.43
N LYS A 24 12.31 1.29 5.03
CA LYS A 24 13.47 1.20 5.92
C LYS A 24 13.67 2.48 6.73
N ALA A 25 13.58 3.65 6.12
CA ALA A 25 13.69 4.93 6.82
C ALA A 25 12.52 5.15 7.80
N LYS A 26 11.30 4.73 7.44
CA LYS A 26 10.12 4.77 8.32
C LYS A 26 10.28 3.83 9.52
N SER A 27 10.73 2.59 9.30
CA SER A 27 10.95 1.62 10.38
C SER A 27 12.08 2.07 11.35
N GLN A 28 13.14 2.70 10.84
CA GLN A 28 14.20 3.29 11.67
C GLN A 28 13.76 4.53 12.45
N ARG A 29 12.81 5.32 11.93
CA ARG A 29 12.24 6.45 12.68
C ARG A 29 11.27 5.99 13.77
N LEU A 30 10.56 4.89 13.55
CA LEU A 30 9.71 4.25 14.57
C LEU A 30 10.53 3.72 15.76
N SER A 31 11.76 3.23 15.53
CA SER A 31 12.63 2.73 16.61
C SER A 31 13.17 3.80 17.56
N TRP A 32 13.06 5.09 17.20
CA TRP A 32 13.47 6.21 18.07
C TRP A 32 12.39 6.61 19.10
N ASN A 33 11.13 6.24 18.86
CA ASN A 33 10.07 6.39 19.85
C ASN A 33 10.05 5.13 20.73
N ARG A 34 10.92 5.09 21.76
CA ARG A 34 11.05 4.05 22.79
C ARG A 34 9.79 3.85 23.67
N LEU A 35 8.59 3.96 23.11
CA LEU A 35 7.30 3.83 23.81
C LEU A 35 6.38 2.77 23.21
N SER A 36 6.84 1.95 22.26
CA SER A 36 6.04 0.81 21.80
C SER A 36 6.94 -0.36 21.44
N ASP A 37 7.54 -0.97 22.47
CA ASP A 37 7.83 -2.41 22.43
C ASP A 37 6.47 -3.14 22.37
N ALA A 38 5.97 -3.27 21.14
CA ALA A 38 5.01 -4.29 20.79
C ALA A 38 5.56 -4.92 19.51
N ASP A 39 6.08 -6.14 19.66
CA ASP A 39 6.62 -7.01 18.63
C ASP A 39 5.64 -7.20 17.46
N ILE A 40 5.59 -6.27 16.51
CA ILE A 40 5.00 -6.55 15.20
C ILE A 40 6.06 -7.32 14.41
N TYR A 41 6.07 -8.64 14.57
CA TYR A 41 6.86 -9.54 13.73
C TYR A 41 6.29 -9.48 12.30
N LEU A 42 6.83 -8.57 11.49
CA LEU A 42 6.62 -8.57 10.05
C LEU A 42 7.38 -9.75 9.46
N ASP A 43 6.63 -10.75 8.98
CA ASP A 43 7.21 -11.79 8.13
C ASP A 43 7.69 -11.14 6.83
N LYS A 44 8.99 -10.84 6.77
CA LYS A 44 9.64 -10.20 5.62
C LYS A 44 9.41 -11.00 4.34
N LYS A 45 9.37 -12.32 4.43
CA LYS A 45 9.16 -13.18 3.25
C LYS A 45 7.75 -13.00 2.72
N ALA A 46 6.74 -13.07 3.60
CA ALA A 46 5.35 -12.87 3.21
C ALA A 46 5.10 -11.48 2.62
N VAL A 47 5.74 -10.43 3.17
CA VAL A 47 5.64 -9.07 2.61
C VAL A 47 6.27 -8.98 1.22
N VAL A 48 7.46 -9.56 1.02
CA VAL A 48 8.12 -9.55 -0.29
C VAL A 48 7.31 -10.34 -1.32
N GLU A 49 6.83 -11.54 -0.99
CA GLU A 49 5.99 -12.35 -1.89
C GLU A 49 4.66 -11.66 -2.24
N TRP A 50 4.09 -10.92 -1.29
CA TRP A 50 2.89 -10.12 -1.52
C TRP A 50 3.17 -8.96 -2.49
N PHE A 51 4.21 -8.16 -2.25
CA PHE A 51 4.61 -7.06 -3.14
C PHE A 51 5.06 -7.53 -4.53
N GLU A 52 5.70 -8.69 -4.64
CA GLU A 52 6.20 -9.22 -5.92
C GLU A 52 5.06 -9.43 -6.94
N ARG A 53 3.83 -9.63 -6.49
CA ARG A 53 2.64 -9.72 -7.36
C ARG A 53 2.40 -8.47 -8.19
N LEU A 54 2.90 -7.33 -7.73
CA LEU A 54 2.78 -6.05 -8.42
C LEU A 54 4.04 -5.66 -9.20
N ARG A 55 5.04 -6.55 -9.33
CA ARG A 55 6.35 -6.26 -9.93
C ARG A 55 6.28 -5.74 -11.37
N ASN A 56 5.27 -6.15 -12.13
CA ASN A 56 5.14 -5.79 -13.55
C ASN A 56 4.27 -4.55 -13.79
N TYR A 57 3.80 -3.89 -12.73
CA TYR A 57 2.97 -2.69 -12.80
C TYR A 57 3.83 -1.44 -12.65
N SER A 58 3.35 -0.31 -13.19
CA SER A 58 4.03 0.97 -13.00
C SER A 58 4.03 1.39 -11.53
N GLU A 59 5.04 2.17 -11.14
CA GLU A 59 5.14 2.68 -9.76
C GLU A 59 3.87 3.44 -9.32
N GLN A 60 3.22 4.15 -10.26
CA GLN A 60 1.97 4.86 -10.01
C GLN A 60 0.86 3.89 -9.62
N THR A 61 0.69 2.80 -10.38
CA THR A 61 -0.30 1.76 -10.09
C THR A 61 0.02 1.03 -8.79
N VAL A 62 1.28 0.70 -8.53
CA VAL A 62 1.69 0.06 -7.26
C VAL A 62 1.36 0.95 -6.08
N LYS A 63 1.68 2.25 -6.19
CA LYS A 63 1.35 3.24 -5.14
C LYS A 63 -0.16 3.32 -4.94
N ALA A 64 -0.95 3.42 -6.01
CA ALA A 64 -2.40 3.49 -5.92
C ALA A 64 -2.97 2.23 -5.24
N ILE A 65 -2.50 1.04 -5.59
CA ILE A 65 -2.98 -0.21 -4.98
C ILE A 65 -2.57 -0.30 -3.51
N VAL A 66 -1.29 -0.12 -3.20
CA VAL A 66 -0.75 -0.42 -1.87
C VAL A 66 -0.99 0.71 -0.89
N VAL A 67 -0.67 1.94 -1.27
CA VAL A 67 -0.78 3.08 -0.37
C VAL A 67 -2.22 3.55 -0.34
N ASP A 68 -2.74 4.01 -1.48
CA ASP A 68 -4.04 4.67 -1.53
C ASP A 68 -5.18 3.64 -1.33
N GLY A 69 -5.02 2.42 -1.86
CA GLY A 69 -6.02 1.36 -1.80
C GLY A 69 -6.02 0.56 -0.49
N VAL A 70 -4.87 -0.02 -0.11
CA VAL A 70 -4.74 -0.88 1.08
C VAL A 70 -4.53 -0.08 2.36
N LEU A 71 -3.49 0.75 2.43
CA LEU A 71 -3.12 1.43 3.68
C LEU A 71 -4.09 2.57 4.03
N ASP A 72 -4.50 3.35 3.03
CA ASP A 72 -5.46 4.46 3.20
C ASP A 72 -6.90 4.02 2.96
N SER A 73 -7.14 2.70 2.80
CA SER A 73 -8.45 2.07 2.66
C SER A 73 -9.30 2.51 1.47
N GLY A 74 -8.69 3.03 0.40
CA GLY A 74 -9.39 3.51 -0.81
C GLY A 74 -10.27 2.47 -1.51
N PHE A 75 -10.03 1.17 -1.31
CA PHE A 75 -10.86 0.09 -1.87
C PHE A 75 -12.28 0.00 -1.31
N HIS A 76 -12.62 0.73 -0.26
CA HIS A 76 -14.02 0.90 0.16
C HIS A 76 -14.84 1.80 -0.80
N ASN A 77 -14.17 2.57 -1.66
CA ASN A 77 -14.77 3.57 -2.54
C ASN A 77 -14.79 3.06 -3.98
N ILE A 78 -15.99 2.81 -4.50
CA ILE A 78 -16.17 2.31 -5.87
C ILE A 78 -15.60 3.26 -6.94
N THR A 79 -15.65 4.58 -6.72
CA THR A 79 -15.10 5.55 -7.68
C THR A 79 -13.59 5.43 -7.79
N PHE A 80 -12.91 5.21 -6.67
CA PHE A 80 -11.47 4.95 -6.66
C PHE A 80 -11.14 3.68 -7.45
N ILE A 81 -11.90 2.60 -7.24
CA ILE A 81 -11.70 1.34 -7.97
C ILE A 81 -11.87 1.54 -9.47
N LEU A 82 -12.95 2.20 -9.89
CA LEU A 82 -13.22 2.41 -11.31
C LEU A 82 -12.13 3.25 -11.98
N GLN A 83 -11.63 4.30 -11.32
CA GLN A 83 -10.50 5.09 -11.81
C GLN A 83 -9.21 4.26 -11.90
N LEU A 84 -8.95 3.41 -10.91
CA LEU A 84 -7.79 2.53 -10.91
C LEU A 84 -7.82 1.53 -12.07
N VAL A 85 -8.99 0.97 -12.40
CA VAL A 85 -9.13 -0.02 -13.50
C VAL A 85 -8.99 0.63 -14.89
N GLU A 86 -9.15 1.94 -15.00
CA GLU A 86 -8.91 2.70 -16.24
C GLU A 86 -7.42 3.03 -16.48
N GLU A 87 -6.55 2.76 -15.51
CA GLU A 87 -5.10 2.99 -15.66
C GLU A 87 -4.48 2.08 -16.74
N HIS A 88 -3.44 2.60 -17.39
CA HIS A 88 -2.83 1.94 -18.56
C HIS A 88 -2.39 0.50 -18.28
N ASP A 89 -1.97 0.21 -17.06
CA ASP A 89 -1.48 -1.12 -16.66
C ASP A 89 -2.57 -2.20 -16.66
N PHE A 90 -3.85 -1.83 -16.67
CA PHE A 90 -4.98 -2.77 -16.72
C PHE A 90 -5.64 -2.88 -18.09
N ASN A 91 -5.20 -2.11 -19.09
CA ASN A 91 -5.81 -2.09 -20.44
C ASN A 91 -5.83 -3.46 -21.15
N THR A 92 -4.91 -4.36 -20.78
CA THR A 92 -4.83 -5.71 -21.36
C THR A 92 -5.69 -6.74 -20.62
N MET A 93 -6.24 -6.37 -19.45
CA MET A 93 -7.08 -7.23 -18.63
C MET A 93 -8.55 -6.84 -18.78
N SER A 94 -9.45 -7.80 -18.62
CA SER A 94 -10.86 -7.44 -18.46
C SER A 94 -11.06 -6.75 -17.11
N SER A 95 -12.06 -5.87 -17.00
CA SER A 95 -12.39 -5.23 -15.72
C SER A 95 -12.66 -6.26 -14.63
N LYS A 96 -13.28 -7.39 -14.98
CA LYS A 96 -13.53 -8.51 -14.07
C LYS A 96 -12.22 -9.13 -13.56
N ASP A 97 -11.28 -9.42 -14.45
CA ASP A 97 -9.99 -9.99 -14.05
C ASP A 97 -9.20 -9.02 -13.18
N THR A 98 -9.34 -7.72 -13.45
CA THR A 98 -8.76 -6.65 -12.62
C THR A 98 -9.37 -6.62 -11.23
N TYR A 99 -10.70 -6.64 -11.10
CA TYR A 99 -11.37 -6.70 -9.80
C TYR A 99 -10.98 -7.96 -9.02
N GLN A 100 -10.87 -9.11 -9.71
CA GLN A 100 -10.44 -10.36 -9.09
C GLN A 100 -8.99 -10.27 -8.59
N LEU A 101 -8.08 -9.69 -9.38
CA LEU A 101 -6.69 -9.47 -8.98
C LEU A 101 -6.59 -8.59 -7.74
N LEU A 102 -7.31 -7.46 -7.73
CA LEU A 102 -7.34 -6.54 -6.59
C LEU A 102 -7.93 -7.22 -5.35
N TYR A 103 -9.01 -7.99 -5.52
CA TYR A 103 -9.62 -8.78 -4.44
C TYR A 103 -8.62 -9.79 -3.84
N ASP A 104 -7.94 -10.57 -4.69
CA ASP A 104 -6.98 -11.58 -4.25
C ASP A 104 -5.79 -10.93 -3.56
N PHE A 105 -5.32 -9.79 -4.07
CA PHE A 105 -4.25 -9.01 -3.48
C PHE A 105 -4.60 -8.50 -2.07
N VAL A 106 -5.80 -7.92 -1.89
CA VAL A 106 -6.28 -7.47 -0.59
C VAL A 106 -6.43 -8.64 0.38
N CYS A 107 -6.98 -9.78 -0.06
CA CYS A 107 -7.14 -10.97 0.79
C CYS A 107 -5.82 -11.57 1.27
N GLN A 108 -4.74 -11.36 0.53
CA GLN A 108 -3.40 -11.87 0.84
C GLN A 108 -2.55 -10.85 1.60
N THR A 109 -3.13 -9.73 2.04
CA THR A 109 -2.43 -8.73 2.85
C THR A 109 -1.82 -9.40 4.09
N PRO A 110 -0.48 -9.37 4.25
CA PRO A 110 0.19 -10.00 5.39
C PRO A 110 -0.32 -9.46 6.73
N GLN A 111 -0.38 -10.33 7.75
CA GLN A 111 -0.94 -9.98 9.06
C GLN A 111 -0.28 -8.74 9.69
N GLY A 112 1.04 -8.57 9.51
CA GLY A 112 1.76 -7.40 10.00
C GLY A 112 1.35 -6.08 9.33
N ILE A 113 0.92 -6.13 8.06
CA ILE A 113 0.37 -4.96 7.33
C ILE A 113 -1.10 -4.76 7.69
N ARG A 114 -1.87 -5.85 7.81
CA ARG A 114 -3.28 -5.79 8.24
C ARG A 114 -3.43 -5.14 9.61
N GLY A 115 -2.46 -5.33 10.51
CA GLY A 115 -2.42 -4.65 11.81
C GLY A 115 -2.27 -3.12 11.75
N TRP A 116 -2.00 -2.54 10.58
CA TRP A 116 -1.93 -1.08 10.36
C TRP A 116 -3.23 -0.48 9.83
N ILE A 117 -4.19 -1.32 9.45
CA ILE A 117 -5.45 -0.93 8.81
C ILE A 117 -6.58 -1.17 9.82
N ASP A 118 -7.62 -0.34 9.80
CA ASP A 118 -8.82 -0.62 10.57
C ASP A 118 -9.50 -1.90 10.05
N GLU A 119 -9.83 -2.83 10.93
CA GLU A 119 -10.44 -4.10 10.56
C GLU A 119 -11.78 -3.91 9.83
N LYS A 120 -12.55 -2.88 10.17
CA LYS A 120 -13.79 -2.55 9.46
C LYS A 120 -13.51 -2.11 8.02
N ASP A 121 -12.52 -1.25 7.82
CA ASP A 121 -12.17 -0.72 6.50
C ASP A 121 -11.56 -1.80 5.61
N TYR A 122 -10.77 -2.71 6.20
CA TYR A 122 -10.28 -3.92 5.53
C TYR A 122 -11.43 -4.82 5.06
N LEU A 123 -12.40 -5.10 5.95
CA LEU A 123 -13.57 -5.93 5.59
C LEU A 123 -14.41 -5.26 4.50
N MET A 124 -14.64 -3.95 4.59
CA MET A 124 -15.37 -3.20 3.56
C MET A 124 -14.66 -3.24 2.21
N SER A 125 -13.34 -3.00 2.18
CA SER A 125 -12.52 -3.08 0.97
C SER A 125 -12.64 -4.45 0.30
N ARG A 126 -12.54 -5.52 1.10
CA ARG A 126 -12.68 -6.89 0.62
C ARG A 126 -14.08 -7.17 0.08
N ASP A 127 -15.12 -6.76 0.79
CA ASP A 127 -16.50 -7.06 0.42
C ASP A 127 -16.93 -6.30 -0.84
N VAL A 128 -16.50 -5.04 -1.01
CA VAL A 128 -16.72 -4.27 -2.25
C VAL A 128 -16.03 -4.94 -3.44
N LEU A 129 -14.75 -5.28 -3.30
CA LEU A 129 -14.01 -5.98 -4.37
C LEU A 129 -14.60 -7.36 -4.68
N ALA A 130 -15.10 -8.09 -3.67
CA ALA A 130 -15.79 -9.36 -3.87
C ALA A 130 -17.10 -9.21 -4.66
N LEU A 131 -17.85 -8.14 -4.41
CA LEU A 131 -19.06 -7.83 -5.16
C LEU A 131 -18.73 -7.50 -6.62
N LEU A 132 -17.68 -6.72 -6.86
CA LEU A 132 -17.25 -6.36 -8.22
C LEU A 132 -16.66 -7.54 -9.00
N SER A 133 -15.91 -8.44 -8.35
CA SER A 133 -15.35 -9.62 -9.01
C SER A 133 -16.42 -10.68 -9.34
N ARG A 134 -17.53 -10.70 -8.59
CA ARG A 134 -18.64 -11.65 -8.77
C ARG A 134 -19.76 -11.14 -9.67
N ASN A 135 -20.01 -9.83 -9.73
CA ASN A 135 -21.13 -9.29 -10.50
C ASN A 135 -20.85 -9.29 -12.02
N ARG A 136 -21.91 -9.63 -12.78
CA ARG A 136 -22.00 -9.71 -14.24
C ARG A 136 -22.68 -8.48 -14.81
#